data_AF-A0A2D8S7Z6-F1
#
_entry.id   AF-A0A2D8S7Z6-F1
#
_cell.length_a   1.000
_cell.length_b   1.000
_cell.length_c   1.000
_cell.angle_alpha   90.00
_cell.angle_beta   90.00
_cell.angle_gamma   90.00
#
_symmetry.space_group_name_H-M   'P 1'
#
loop_
_entity.id
_entity.type
_entity.pdbx_description
1 polymer ?
#
loop_
_entity_poly.entity_id
_entity_poly.type
_entity_poly.pdbx_seq_one_letter_code
_entity_poly.pdbx_strand_id
1 'polypeptide(L)'
;MIYTGFYIISSLFVIHKFSTFSKINLGIIVGLMLPDLDILFKYLNKSENLHGGPLHSIILALSIFIFLLIISEIKKIYFNKKIVNGLFIGIVSHIFFDILISGQKILFYWPLPINPVDSLFNLKISSNTLYILSCLQFLIYRYIGHKLIVLLIDSNFPILNQGKAINLISNFMKIQFLFFSLFLLLFVLKIKYSSLLIDFSMLCSIIFSLYCLYTLKDIFNKEVIIGQ
;
A
#
# COMPACT_ATOMS: atom_id res chain seq x y z
N MET A 1 11.33 -2.08 -0.01
CA MET A 1 10.17 -1.18 -0.10
C MET A 1 9.91 -0.68 -1.50
N ILE A 2 10.84 -0.87 -2.45
CA ILE A 2 11.00 0.07 -3.57
C ILE A 2 10.09 -0.25 -4.78
N TYR A 3 9.28 -1.31 -4.69
CA TYR A 3 8.47 -1.79 -5.82
C TYR A 3 6.97 -1.73 -5.62
N THR A 4 6.52 -1.32 -4.45
CA THR A 4 5.13 -1.53 -4.05
C THR A 4 4.20 -0.56 -4.73
N GLY A 5 4.68 0.65 -5.01
CA GLY A 5 4.01 1.56 -5.91
C GLY A 5 3.84 0.97 -7.33
N PHE A 6 4.82 0.24 -7.87
CA PHE A 6 4.66 -0.43 -9.16
C PHE A 6 3.58 -1.52 -9.11
N TYR A 7 3.51 -2.29 -8.02
CA TYR A 7 2.46 -3.30 -7.83
C TYR A 7 1.07 -2.65 -7.67
N ILE A 8 1.00 -1.52 -6.96
CA ILE A 8 -0.23 -0.76 -6.76
C ILE A 8 -0.70 -0.10 -8.06
N ILE A 9 0.19 0.46 -8.89
CA ILE A 9 -0.17 0.94 -10.23
C ILE A 9 -0.66 -0.22 -11.10
N SER A 10 0.05 -1.34 -11.09
CA SER A 10 -0.31 -2.51 -11.89
C SER A 10 -1.68 -3.04 -11.47
N SER A 11 -1.95 -3.14 -10.17
CA SER A 11 -3.25 -3.57 -9.66
C SER A 11 -4.35 -2.55 -9.97
N LEU A 12 -4.10 -1.25 -9.83
CA LEU A 12 -5.07 -0.21 -10.20
C LEU A 12 -5.37 -0.19 -11.71
N PHE A 13 -4.37 -0.43 -12.56
CA PHE A 13 -4.55 -0.51 -14.01
C PHE A 13 -5.37 -1.75 -14.40
N VAL A 14 -5.07 -2.91 -13.78
CA VAL A 14 -5.84 -4.14 -13.92
C VAL A 14 -7.30 -3.90 -13.45
N ILE A 15 -7.50 -3.35 -12.26
CA ILE A 15 -8.82 -3.06 -11.70
C ILE A 15 -9.62 -2.10 -12.58
N HIS A 16 -8.98 -1.08 -13.15
CA HIS A 16 -9.62 -0.12 -14.05
C HIS A 16 -10.03 -0.78 -15.38
N LYS A 17 -9.15 -1.61 -15.97
CA LYS A 17 -9.43 -2.33 -17.22
C LYS A 17 -10.54 -3.39 -17.06
N PHE A 18 -10.66 -4.00 -15.89
CA PHE A 18 -11.70 -5.00 -15.59
C PHE A 18 -13.00 -4.40 -15.01
N SER A 19 -13.21 -3.09 -15.10
CA SER A 19 -14.47 -2.35 -14.87
C SER A 19 -15.22 -2.64 -13.56
N THR A 20 -14.56 -3.19 -12.54
CA THR A 20 -15.22 -3.71 -11.34
C THR A 20 -14.68 -3.04 -10.08
N PHE A 21 -15.24 -1.88 -9.70
CA PHE A 21 -15.04 -1.37 -8.34
C PHE A 21 -15.84 -2.24 -7.36
N SER A 22 -15.19 -3.31 -6.93
CA SER A 22 -15.75 -4.32 -6.02
C SER A 22 -15.04 -4.28 -4.69
N LYS A 23 -15.73 -4.71 -3.64
CA LYS A 23 -15.16 -4.83 -2.28
C LYS A 23 -13.92 -5.72 -2.23
N ILE A 24 -13.79 -6.71 -3.12
CA ILE A 24 -12.57 -7.52 -3.22
C ILE A 24 -11.39 -6.72 -3.77
N ASN A 25 -11.62 -5.84 -4.75
CA ASN A 25 -10.57 -4.99 -5.31
C ASN A 25 -10.08 -3.94 -4.30
N LEU A 26 -10.99 -3.39 -3.48
CA LEU A 26 -10.59 -2.58 -2.33
C LEU A 26 -9.66 -3.36 -1.38
N GLY A 27 -10.05 -4.61 -1.05
CA GLY A 27 -9.23 -5.50 -0.24
C GLY A 27 -7.84 -5.71 -0.84
N ILE A 28 -7.75 -5.99 -2.14
CA ILE A 28 -6.46 -6.21 -2.84
C ILE A 28 -5.56 -4.97 -2.74
N ILE A 29 -6.09 -3.77 -3.01
CA ILE A 29 -5.32 -2.52 -2.95
C ILE A 29 -4.80 -2.30 -1.51
N VAL A 30 -5.65 -2.48 -0.51
CA VAL A 30 -5.26 -2.35 0.91
C VAL A 30 -4.21 -3.40 1.29
N GLY A 31 -4.39 -4.65 0.83
CA GLY A 31 -3.47 -5.75 1.07
C GLY A 31 -2.09 -5.53 0.46
N LEU A 32 -2.02 -4.90 -0.72
CA LEU A 32 -0.74 -4.52 -1.36
C LEU A 32 -0.01 -3.38 -0.64
N MET A 33 -0.70 -2.58 0.19
CA MET A 33 -0.08 -1.49 0.94
C MET A 33 0.34 -1.90 2.36
N LEU A 34 -0.29 -2.92 2.92
CA LEU A 34 -0.11 -3.32 4.32
C LEU A 34 1.34 -3.74 4.64
N PRO A 35 2.01 -4.59 3.85
CA PRO A 35 3.38 -5.01 4.16
C PRO A 35 4.36 -3.85 4.25
N ASP A 36 4.15 -2.75 3.51
CA ASP A 36 5.01 -1.57 3.59
C ASP A 36 4.98 -0.83 4.91
N LEU A 37 3.98 -1.08 5.77
CA LEU A 37 4.01 -0.55 7.13
C LEU A 37 5.18 -1.10 7.94
N ASP A 38 5.91 -2.10 7.43
CA ASP A 38 7.17 -2.57 8.01
C ASP A 38 8.27 -1.50 8.10
N ILE A 39 8.12 -0.34 7.45
CA ILE A 39 8.92 0.86 7.75
C ILE A 39 8.97 1.14 9.25
N LEU A 40 7.85 0.98 9.95
CA LEU A 40 7.77 1.21 11.39
C LEU A 40 8.74 0.31 12.14
N PHE A 41 8.85 -0.95 11.72
CA PHE A 41 9.73 -1.93 12.35
C PHE A 41 11.19 -1.77 11.95
N LYS A 42 11.50 -1.20 10.77
CA LYS A 42 12.86 -0.87 10.34
C LYS A 42 13.59 0.02 11.35
N TYR A 43 12.89 0.98 11.95
CA TYR A 43 13.49 1.89 12.93
C TYR A 43 13.51 1.32 14.36
N LEU A 44 12.74 0.27 14.63
CA LEU A 44 12.72 -0.43 15.92
C LEU A 44 13.78 -1.54 15.98
N ASN A 45 14.00 -2.26 14.88
CA ASN A 45 14.97 -3.36 14.78
C ASN A 45 16.27 -2.88 14.11
N LYS A 46 17.37 -2.85 14.86
CA LYS A 46 18.73 -2.49 14.39
C LYS A 46 19.37 -3.45 13.37
N SER A 47 18.63 -4.38 12.77
CA SER A 47 19.18 -5.34 11.81
C SER A 47 19.35 -4.70 10.42
N GLU A 48 20.58 -4.37 10.04
CA GLU A 48 20.88 -3.53 8.86
C GLU A 48 20.66 -4.22 7.49
N ASN A 49 20.36 -5.52 7.43
CA ASN A 49 20.35 -6.31 6.19
C ASN A 49 19.08 -7.12 5.89
N LEU A 50 17.97 -6.83 6.56
CA LEU A 50 16.70 -7.54 6.34
C LEU A 50 15.70 -6.62 5.66
N HIS A 51 15.11 -7.09 4.55
CA HIS A 51 13.97 -6.42 3.94
C HIS A 51 12.69 -6.98 4.51
N GLY A 52 11.84 -6.07 4.98
CA GLY A 52 10.57 -6.42 5.58
C GLY A 52 10.75 -6.79 7.04
N GLY A 53 9.64 -6.69 7.75
CA GLY A 53 9.49 -7.05 9.13
C GLY A 53 8.38 -8.09 9.23
N PRO A 54 7.61 -8.08 10.32
CA PRO A 54 6.58 -9.08 10.55
C PRO A 54 5.49 -9.09 9.46
N LEU A 55 5.20 -7.96 8.79
CA LEU A 55 4.11 -7.89 7.79
C LEU A 55 4.45 -8.51 6.43
N HIS A 56 5.72 -8.82 6.16
CA HIS A 56 6.14 -9.63 5.01
C HIS A 56 6.17 -11.15 5.31
N SER A 57 5.61 -11.59 6.44
CA SER A 57 5.48 -13.01 6.79
C SER A 57 4.20 -13.64 6.25
N ILE A 58 4.34 -14.81 5.61
CA ILE A 58 3.17 -15.61 5.21
C ILE A 58 2.41 -16.16 6.41
N ILE A 59 3.11 -16.47 7.51
CA ILE A 59 2.52 -17.03 8.72
C ILE A 59 1.65 -15.98 9.40
N LEU A 60 2.15 -14.73 9.48
CA LEU A 60 1.37 -13.62 10.00
C LEU A 60 0.20 -13.27 9.07
N ALA A 61 0.42 -13.26 7.76
CA ALA A 61 -0.65 -13.02 6.79
C ALA A 61 -1.79 -14.06 6.93
N LEU A 62 -1.45 -15.34 7.07
CA LEU A 62 -2.41 -16.43 7.28
C LEU A 62 -3.14 -16.30 8.62
N SER A 63 -2.44 -15.98 9.71
CA SER A 63 -3.08 -15.84 11.02
C SER A 63 -4.03 -14.66 11.07
N ILE A 64 -3.65 -13.50 10.51
CA ILE A 64 -4.53 -12.33 10.36
C ILE A 64 -5.74 -12.69 9.49
N PHE A 65 -5.53 -13.41 8.38
CA PHE A 65 -6.62 -13.80 7.50
C PHE A 65 -7.65 -14.70 8.20
N ILE A 66 -7.20 -15.75 8.90
CA ILE A 66 -8.08 -16.65 9.67
C ILE A 66 -8.82 -15.86 10.75
N PHE A 67 -8.13 -14.99 11.49
CA PHE A 67 -8.73 -14.17 12.52
C PHE A 67 -9.83 -13.24 11.96
N LEU A 68 -9.56 -12.57 10.84
CA LEU A 68 -10.53 -11.72 10.15
C LEU A 68 -11.72 -12.53 9.60
N LEU A 69 -11.50 -13.75 9.11
CA LEU A 69 -12.58 -14.64 8.69
C LEU A 69 -13.48 -15.04 9.86
N ILE A 70 -12.91 -15.42 11.01
CA ILE A 70 -13.67 -15.73 12.23
C ILE A 70 -14.52 -14.52 12.65
N ILE A 71 -13.92 -13.33 12.69
CA ILE A 71 -14.66 -12.08 13.00
C ILE A 71 -15.77 -11.85 11.98
N SER A 72 -15.52 -12.07 10.70
CA SER A 72 -16.52 -11.87 9.65
C SER A 72 -17.72 -12.83 9.78
N GLU A 73 -17.53 -14.03 10.33
CA GLU A 73 -18.63 -14.95 10.61
C GLU A 73 -19.44 -14.54 11.84
N ILE A 74 -18.76 -14.08 12.89
CA ILE A 74 -19.42 -13.62 14.14
C ILE A 74 -20.15 -12.29 13.90
N LYS A 75 -19.55 -11.38 13.12
CA LYS A 75 -20.03 -10.01 12.89
C LYS A 75 -20.27 -9.74 11.41
N LYS A 76 -21.16 -10.52 10.78
CA LYS A 76 -21.51 -10.44 9.34
C LYS A 76 -21.85 -9.03 8.84
N ILE A 77 -22.38 -8.17 9.72
CA ILE A 77 -22.78 -6.79 9.39
C ILE A 77 -21.57 -5.85 9.26
N TYR A 78 -20.49 -6.08 10.02
CA TYR A 78 -19.37 -5.12 10.12
C TYR A 78 -18.16 -5.50 9.25
N PHE A 79 -17.96 -6.78 8.96
CA PHE A 79 -16.82 -7.27 8.18
C PHE A 79 -17.27 -8.02 6.93
N ASN A 80 -17.01 -7.43 5.76
CA ASN A 80 -17.33 -8.06 4.49
C ASN A 80 -16.25 -9.07 4.08
N LYS A 81 -16.65 -10.34 3.93
CA LYS A 81 -15.77 -11.45 3.51
C LYS A 81 -14.99 -11.16 2.22
N LYS A 82 -15.59 -10.42 1.27
CA LYS A 82 -14.92 -10.05 0.01
C LYS A 82 -13.71 -9.16 0.25
N ILE A 83 -13.79 -8.22 1.20
CA ILE A 83 -12.66 -7.36 1.58
C ILE A 83 -11.56 -8.20 2.23
N VAL A 84 -11.92 -9.13 3.12
CA VAL A 84 -10.97 -10.01 3.81
C VAL A 84 -10.21 -10.90 2.82
N ASN A 85 -10.93 -11.52 1.88
CA ASN A 85 -10.31 -12.33 0.82
C ASN A 85 -9.39 -11.48 -0.06
N GLY A 86 -9.83 -10.29 -0.46
CA GLY A 86 -9.02 -9.36 -1.25
C GLY A 86 -7.76 -8.95 -0.51
N LEU A 87 -7.86 -8.63 0.78
CA LEU A 87 -6.73 -8.26 1.63
C LEU A 87 -5.66 -9.35 1.66
N PHE A 88 -6.07 -10.60 1.87
CA PHE A 88 -5.14 -11.73 1.86
C PHE A 88 -4.47 -11.91 0.49
N ILE A 89 -5.24 -11.85 -0.60
CA ILE A 89 -4.69 -11.90 -1.97
C ILE A 89 -3.66 -10.79 -2.18
N GLY A 90 -3.96 -9.56 -1.74
CA GLY A 90 -3.06 -8.42 -1.83
C GLY A 90 -1.74 -8.63 -1.08
N ILE A 91 -1.80 -9.07 0.18
CA ILE A 91 -0.60 -9.34 0.99
C ILE A 91 0.25 -10.45 0.37
N VAL A 92 -0.36 -11.56 -0.03
CA VAL A 92 0.37 -12.69 -0.64
C VAL A 92 1.00 -12.26 -1.96
N SER A 93 0.27 -11.50 -2.79
CA SER A 93 0.78 -10.98 -4.06
C SER A 93 1.98 -10.06 -3.83
N HIS A 94 1.90 -9.18 -2.84
CA HIS A 94 3.01 -8.31 -2.46
C HIS A 94 4.26 -9.11 -2.09
N ILE A 95 4.12 -10.04 -1.15
CA ILE A 95 5.24 -10.88 -0.68
C ILE A 95 5.83 -11.66 -1.85
N PHE A 96 4.98 -12.23 -2.72
CA PHE A 96 5.41 -12.96 -3.90
C PHE A 96 6.23 -12.09 -4.87
N PHE A 97 5.77 -10.87 -5.17
CA PHE A 97 6.53 -9.97 -6.04
C PHE A 97 7.84 -9.51 -5.41
N ASP A 98 7.86 -9.30 -4.10
CA ASP A 98 9.11 -8.96 -3.41
C ASP A 98 10.12 -10.12 -3.45
N ILE A 99 9.68 -11.38 -3.32
CA ILE A 99 10.56 -12.56 -3.51
C ILE A 99 11.13 -12.59 -4.92
N LEU A 100 10.35 -12.17 -5.92
CA LEU A 100 10.83 -12.10 -7.29
C LEU A 100 11.86 -10.96 -7.47
N ILE A 101 11.54 -9.73 -7.05
CA ILE A 101 12.18 -8.51 -7.58
C ILE A 101 12.98 -7.71 -6.52
N SER A 102 12.75 -7.92 -5.21
CA SER A 102 13.23 -6.98 -4.18
C SER A 102 14.75 -6.86 -4.07
N GLY A 103 15.51 -7.86 -4.55
CA GLY A 103 16.98 -7.91 -4.48
C GLY A 103 17.55 -8.00 -3.05
N GLN A 104 16.69 -8.15 -2.03
CA GLN A 104 17.05 -8.25 -0.62
C GLN A 104 16.40 -9.49 0.01
N LYS A 105 16.92 -9.94 1.15
CA LYS A 105 16.38 -11.09 1.87
C LYS A 105 15.06 -10.73 2.57
N ILE A 106 14.05 -11.59 2.45
CA ILE A 106 12.71 -11.36 2.99
C ILE A 106 12.44 -12.30 4.17
N LEU A 107 11.89 -11.74 5.24
CA LEU A 107 11.47 -12.47 6.45
C LEU A 107 10.15 -13.25 6.25
N PHE A 108 10.12 -14.16 5.27
CA PHE A 108 8.93 -14.90 4.88
C PHE A 108 8.34 -15.77 6.00
N TYR A 109 9.19 -16.38 6.82
CA TYR A 109 8.81 -17.34 7.87
C TYR A 109 8.69 -16.74 9.27
N TRP A 110 8.80 -15.43 9.43
CA TRP A 110 8.70 -14.82 10.76
C TRP A 110 7.35 -15.17 11.44
N PRO A 111 7.29 -15.49 12.74
CA PRO A 111 8.34 -15.42 13.76
C PRO A 111 9.14 -16.72 13.94
N LEU A 112 8.97 -17.72 13.08
CA LEU A 112 9.75 -18.96 13.19
C LEU A 112 11.24 -18.64 12.97
N PRO A 113 12.16 -19.31 13.69
CA PRO A 113 13.61 -19.11 13.56
C PRO A 113 14.16 -19.81 12.30
N ILE A 114 13.52 -19.58 11.16
CA ILE A 114 13.92 -20.10 9.85
C ILE A 114 14.61 -18.97 9.10
N ASN A 115 15.64 -19.31 8.33
CA ASN A 115 16.40 -18.34 7.55
C ASN A 115 15.49 -17.55 6.58
N PRO A 116 15.78 -16.26 6.35
CA PRO A 116 15.06 -15.45 5.39
C PRO A 116 15.24 -15.99 3.97
N VAL A 117 14.25 -15.74 3.12
CA VAL A 117 14.23 -16.19 1.73
C VAL A 117 15.01 -15.20 0.88
N ASP A 118 15.93 -15.71 0.06
CA ASP A 118 16.67 -14.91 -0.92
C ASP A 118 15.79 -14.56 -2.12
N SER A 119 16.01 -13.39 -2.71
CA SER A 119 15.31 -12.97 -3.93
C SER A 119 15.72 -13.84 -5.12
N LEU A 120 14.76 -14.26 -5.94
CA LEU A 120 15.01 -15.09 -7.12
C LEU A 120 15.84 -14.36 -8.19
N PHE A 121 15.50 -13.10 -8.48
CA PHE A 121 16.30 -12.25 -9.36
C PHE A 121 17.23 -11.40 -8.51
N ASN A 122 18.51 -11.78 -8.45
CA ASN A 122 19.54 -11.08 -7.68
C ASN A 122 19.98 -9.76 -8.35
N LEU A 123 19.02 -8.83 -8.52
CA LEU A 123 19.23 -7.53 -9.15
C LEU A 123 20.01 -6.63 -8.19
N LYS A 124 21.29 -6.42 -8.47
CA LYS A 124 22.12 -5.46 -7.74
C LYS A 124 21.79 -4.04 -8.20
N ILE A 125 21.06 -3.32 -7.37
CA ILE A 125 20.59 -1.96 -7.66
C ILE A 125 21.41 -0.96 -6.84
N SER A 126 21.90 0.09 -7.52
CA SER A 126 22.68 1.14 -6.86
C SER A 126 21.84 1.97 -5.90
N SER A 127 22.47 2.57 -4.89
CA SER A 127 21.79 3.44 -3.92
C SER A 127 21.06 4.62 -4.57
N ASN A 128 21.65 5.22 -5.61
CA ASN A 128 21.04 6.32 -6.36
C ASN A 128 19.77 5.88 -7.10
N THR A 129 19.81 4.70 -7.73
CA THR A 129 18.63 4.14 -8.40
C THR A 129 17.52 3.79 -7.41
N LEU A 130 17.87 3.26 -6.22
CA LEU A 130 16.91 3.02 -5.14
C LEU A 130 16.24 4.32 -4.67
N TYR A 131 17.01 5.40 -4.54
CA TYR A 131 16.48 6.71 -4.18
C TYR A 131 15.47 7.24 -5.20
N ILE A 132 15.82 7.19 -6.49
CA ILE A 132 14.93 7.62 -7.58
C ILE A 132 13.65 6.80 -7.59
N LEU A 133 13.75 5.48 -7.43
CA LEU A 133 12.59 4.60 -7.37
C LEU A 133 11.69 4.93 -6.16
N SER A 134 12.26 5.24 -4.99
CA SER A 134 11.47 5.71 -3.84
C SER A 134 10.74 7.03 -4.11
N CYS A 135 11.39 7.98 -4.80
CA CYS A 135 10.73 9.22 -5.22
C CYS A 135 9.59 8.97 -6.22
N LEU A 136 9.78 8.04 -7.17
CA LEU A 136 8.71 7.62 -8.08
C LEU A 136 7.56 6.99 -7.30
N GLN A 137 7.84 6.06 -6.39
CA GLN A 137 6.86 5.41 -5.54
C GLN A 137 6.05 6.42 -4.71
N PHE A 138 6.69 7.48 -4.22
CA PHE A 138 6.00 8.57 -3.53
C PHE A 138 4.98 9.29 -4.43
N LEU A 139 5.28 9.51 -5.71
CA LEU A 139 4.32 10.05 -6.68
C LEU A 139 3.16 9.09 -6.96
N ILE A 140 3.37 7.78 -6.80
CA ILE A 140 2.30 6.79 -6.97
C ILE A 140 1.21 7.00 -5.92
N TYR A 141 1.55 7.26 -4.65
CA TYR A 141 0.53 7.58 -3.64
C TYR A 141 -0.26 8.85 -3.97
N ARG A 142 0.37 9.84 -4.61
CA ARG A 142 -0.33 11.01 -5.14
C ARG A 142 -1.31 10.63 -6.25
N TYR A 143 -0.91 9.73 -7.16
CA TYR A 143 -1.78 9.23 -8.22
C TYR A 143 -3.01 8.48 -7.65
N ILE A 144 -2.84 7.74 -6.56
CA ILE A 144 -3.96 7.09 -5.85
C ILE A 144 -4.93 8.14 -5.33
N GLY A 145 -4.43 9.21 -4.70
CA GLY A 145 -5.26 10.33 -4.26
C GLY A 145 -6.06 10.95 -5.41
N HIS A 146 -5.41 11.17 -6.56
CA HIS A 146 -6.09 11.65 -7.77
C HIS A 146 -7.20 10.70 -8.22
N LYS A 147 -6.95 9.40 -8.28
CA LYS A 147 -7.96 8.40 -8.66
C LYS A 147 -9.13 8.36 -7.69
N LEU A 148 -8.89 8.51 -6.38
CA LEU A 148 -9.96 8.60 -5.39
C LEU A 148 -10.83 9.84 -5.59
N ILE A 149 -10.25 10.99 -5.93
CA ILE A 149 -11.02 12.21 -6.25
C ILE A 149 -11.88 11.99 -7.50
N VAL A 150 -11.33 11.41 -8.57
CA VAL A 150 -12.10 11.11 -9.78
C VAL A 150 -13.27 10.18 -9.45
N LEU A 151 -13.04 9.12 -8.66
CA LEU A 151 -14.10 8.23 -8.22
C LEU A 151 -15.16 8.93 -7.37
N LEU A 152 -14.77 9.87 -6.52
CA LEU A 152 -15.71 10.65 -5.72
C LEU A 152 -16.60 11.55 -6.59
N ILE A 153 -16.02 12.19 -7.61
CA ILE A 153 -16.75 13.07 -8.53
C ILE A 153 -17.71 12.25 -9.41
N ASP A 154 -17.24 11.12 -9.92
CA ASP A 154 -18.02 10.25 -10.82
C ASP A 154 -19.04 9.38 -10.05
N SER A 155 -18.94 9.31 -8.71
CA SER A 155 -19.85 8.50 -7.92
C SER A 155 -21.21 9.17 -7.75
N ASN A 156 -22.28 8.48 -8.15
CA ASN A 156 -23.67 8.86 -7.85
C ASN A 156 -24.06 8.62 -6.37
N PHE A 157 -23.11 8.27 -5.50
CA PHE A 157 -23.38 7.96 -4.10
C PHE A 157 -23.43 9.24 -3.25
N PRO A 158 -24.52 9.50 -2.49
CA PRO A 158 -24.59 10.64 -1.59
C PRO A 158 -23.70 10.40 -0.37
N ILE A 159 -22.40 10.65 -0.51
CA ILE A 159 -21.47 10.64 0.62
C ILE A 159 -21.67 11.95 1.39
N LEU A 160 -22.02 11.85 2.67
CA LEU A 160 -22.05 13.02 3.54
C LEU A 160 -20.67 13.70 3.52
N ASN A 161 -20.62 14.96 3.11
CA ASN A 161 -19.40 15.78 3.01
C ASN A 161 -18.39 15.39 1.90
N GLN A 162 -18.83 14.97 0.70
CA GLN A 162 -17.95 14.78 -0.48
C GLN A 162 -16.92 15.91 -0.67
N GLY A 163 -17.37 17.18 -0.60
CA GLY A 163 -16.48 18.34 -0.75
C GLY A 163 -15.38 18.42 0.30
N LYS A 164 -15.64 17.99 1.55
CA LYS A 164 -14.61 17.94 2.59
C LYS A 164 -13.59 16.83 2.31
N ALA A 165 -14.03 15.67 1.84
CA ALA A 165 -13.15 14.56 1.47
C ALA A 165 -12.24 14.94 0.29
N ILE A 166 -12.81 15.54 -0.77
CA ILE A 166 -12.05 16.04 -1.92
C ILE A 166 -11.02 17.10 -1.48
N ASN A 167 -11.42 18.04 -0.64
CA ASN A 167 -10.52 19.08 -0.13
C ASN A 167 -9.37 18.48 0.71
N LEU A 168 -9.67 17.51 1.57
CA LEU A 168 -8.68 16.82 2.40
C LEU A 168 -7.66 16.06 1.54
N ILE A 169 -8.10 15.28 0.55
CA ILE A 169 -7.22 14.55 -0.37
C ILE A 169 -6.39 15.54 -1.21
N SER A 170 -7.02 16.59 -1.73
CA SER A 170 -6.35 17.61 -2.56
C SER A 170 -5.26 18.35 -1.78
N ASN A 171 -5.52 18.75 -0.54
CA ASN A 171 -4.53 19.42 0.30
C ASN A 171 -3.36 18.49 0.62
N PHE A 172 -3.62 17.21 0.91
CA PHE A 172 -2.55 16.24 1.11
C PHE A 172 -1.70 16.05 -0.15
N MET A 173 -2.32 15.98 -1.33
CA MET A 173 -1.59 15.90 -2.61
C MET A 173 -0.71 17.14 -2.88
N LYS A 174 -1.13 18.34 -2.45
CA LYS A 174 -0.30 19.56 -2.53
C LYS A 174 0.92 19.44 -1.61
N ILE A 175 0.73 18.97 -0.39
CA ILE A 175 1.82 18.72 0.57
C ILE A 175 2.79 17.68 0.01
N GLN A 176 2.29 16.57 -0.55
CA GLN A 176 3.12 15.57 -1.21
C GLN A 176 3.93 16.18 -2.36
N PHE A 177 3.34 17.02 -3.21
CA PHE A 177 4.09 17.68 -4.28
C PHE A 177 5.23 18.55 -3.76
N LEU A 178 4.99 19.30 -2.68
CA LEU A 178 6.01 20.11 -2.02
C LEU A 178 7.16 19.23 -1.48
N PHE A 179 6.85 18.13 -0.78
CA PHE A 179 7.87 17.17 -0.33
C PHE A 179 8.63 16.52 -1.49
N PHE A 180 7.96 16.18 -2.59
CA PHE A 180 8.63 15.64 -3.77
C PHE A 180 9.65 16.64 -4.35
N SER A 181 9.28 17.92 -4.46
CA SER A 181 10.21 18.97 -4.90
C SER A 181 11.41 19.12 -3.95
N LEU A 182 11.17 19.02 -2.65
CA LEU A 182 12.21 19.02 -1.62
C LEU A 182 13.15 17.83 -1.80
N PHE A 183 12.64 16.62 -2.04
CA PHE A 183 13.47 15.42 -2.24
C PHE A 183 14.39 15.55 -3.45
N LEU A 184 13.90 16.09 -4.56
CA LEU A 184 14.75 16.35 -5.74
C LEU A 184 15.89 17.32 -5.40
N LEU A 185 15.61 18.39 -4.65
CA LEU A 185 16.63 19.32 -4.22
C LEU A 185 17.65 18.67 -3.27
N LEU A 186 17.18 17.90 -2.28
CA LEU A 186 18.05 17.17 -1.35
C LEU A 186 18.92 16.12 -2.05
N PHE A 187 18.40 15.48 -3.10
CA PHE A 187 19.14 14.53 -3.93
C PHE A 187 20.28 15.20 -4.69
N VAL A 188 20.02 16.33 -5.35
CA VAL A 188 21.04 17.11 -6.06
C VAL A 188 22.14 17.59 -5.11
N LEU A 189 21.76 18.02 -3.90
CA LEU A 189 22.68 18.46 -2.86
C LEU A 189 23.38 17.30 -2.11
N LYS A 190 23.07 16.04 -2.43
CA LYS A 190 23.63 14.81 -1.81
C LYS A 190 23.54 14.80 -0.27
N ILE A 191 22.44 15.31 0.29
CA ILE A 191 22.25 15.38 1.74
C ILE A 191 21.97 13.97 2.31
N LYS A 192 22.80 13.52 3.27
CA LYS A 192 22.74 12.17 3.85
C LYS A 192 21.39 11.81 4.48
N TYR A 193 20.72 12.75 5.13
CA TYR A 193 19.45 12.52 5.84
C TYR A 193 18.23 12.44 4.92
N SER A 194 18.41 12.61 3.60
CA SER A 194 17.32 12.66 2.64
C SER A 194 16.56 11.33 2.52
N SER A 195 17.23 10.19 2.67
CA SER A 195 16.60 8.86 2.63
C SER A 195 15.64 8.63 3.81
N LEU A 196 16.04 9.04 5.01
CA LEU A 196 15.21 8.94 6.22
C LEU A 196 13.95 9.80 6.10
N LEU A 197 14.09 11.01 5.54
CA LEU A 197 12.94 11.89 5.30
C LEU A 197 11.95 11.29 4.29
N ILE A 198 12.45 10.65 3.22
CA ILE A 198 11.60 9.93 2.27
C ILE A 198 10.86 8.79 2.95
N ASP A 199 11.56 7.94 3.72
CA ASP A 199 10.93 6.82 4.42
C ASP A 199 9.79 7.31 5.35
N PHE A 200 10.01 8.41 6.06
CA PHE A 200 8.98 9.03 6.91
C PHE A 200 7.80 9.56 6.10
N SER A 201 8.05 10.30 5.01
CA SER A 201 6.97 10.82 4.15
C SER A 201 6.20 9.71 3.43
N MET A 202 6.88 8.60 3.10
CA MET A 202 6.26 7.39 2.55
C MET A 202 5.32 6.75 3.57
N LEU A 203 5.76 6.57 4.81
CA LEU A 203 4.92 6.08 5.90
C LEU A 203 3.65 6.94 6.06
N CYS A 204 3.80 8.27 6.11
CA CYS A 204 2.65 9.18 6.18
C CYS A 204 1.70 9.02 4.99
N SER A 205 2.25 8.82 3.78
CA SER A 205 1.45 8.62 2.56
C SER A 205 0.69 7.29 2.56
N ILE A 206 1.31 6.22 3.04
CA ILE A 206 0.66 4.91 3.19
C ILE A 206 -0.50 5.03 4.17
N ILE A 207 -0.26 5.55 5.37
CA ILE A 207 -1.28 5.71 6.41
C ILE A 207 -2.44 6.57 5.90
N PHE A 208 -2.15 7.70 5.24
CA PHE A 208 -3.18 8.56 4.67
C PHE A 208 -3.98 7.87 3.57
N SER A 209 -3.32 7.12 2.69
CA SER A 209 -4.00 6.39 1.62
C SER A 209 -4.91 5.28 2.16
N LEU A 210 -4.45 4.53 3.16
CA LEU A 210 -5.25 3.52 3.87
C LEU A 210 -6.46 4.15 4.56
N TYR A 211 -6.27 5.30 5.22
CA TYR A 211 -7.37 6.05 5.84
C TYR A 211 -8.42 6.49 4.80
N CYS A 212 -7.99 7.03 3.66
CA CYS A 212 -8.90 7.44 2.58
C CYS A 212 -9.65 6.23 1.98
N LEU A 213 -8.95 5.12 1.73
CA LEU A 213 -9.59 3.89 1.22
C LEU A 213 -10.60 3.31 2.20
N TYR A 214 -10.32 3.37 3.50
CA TYR A 214 -11.25 2.90 4.53
C TYR A 214 -12.50 3.80 4.63
N THR A 215 -12.31 5.13 4.63
CA THR A 215 -13.43 6.09 4.71
C THR A 215 -14.32 6.06 3.47
N LEU A 216 -13.73 5.76 2.31
CA LEU A 216 -14.43 5.70 1.02
C LEU A 216 -14.82 4.27 0.59
N LYS A 217 -14.81 3.31 1.52
CA LYS A 217 -15.08 1.89 1.23
C LYS A 217 -16.44 1.64 0.56
N ASP A 218 -17.42 2.49 0.84
CA ASP A 218 -18.79 2.33 0.34
C ASP A 218 -18.91 2.58 -1.17
N ILE A 219 -17.98 3.37 -1.75
CA ILE A 219 -17.88 3.59 -3.20
C ILE A 219 -17.59 2.27 -3.94
N PHE A 220 -16.90 1.34 -3.30
CA PHE A 220 -16.52 0.04 -3.88
C PHE A 220 -17.65 -1.01 -3.82
N ASN A 221 -18.89 -0.57 -3.63
CA ASN A 221 -20.06 -1.43 -3.49
C ASN A 221 -20.91 -1.47 -4.78
N LYS A 222 -20.45 -2.21 -5.79
CA LYS A 222 -21.20 -2.42 -7.05
C LYS A 222 -22.58 -3.07 -6.85
N GLU A 223 -22.81 -3.77 -5.74
CA GLU A 223 -24.09 -4.45 -5.43
C GLU A 223 -25.26 -3.49 -5.14
N VAL A 224 -24.99 -2.20 -4.86
CA VAL A 224 -26.04 -1.18 -4.70
C VAL A 224 -26.45 -0.58 -6.06
N ILE A 225 -25.60 -0.70 -7.09
CA ILE A 225 -25.77 -0.04 -8.39
C ILE A 225 -26.77 -0.79 -9.30
N ILE A 226 -27.10 -2.05 -8.99
CA ILE A 226 -28.01 -2.89 -9.81
C ILE A 226 -29.37 -3.07 -9.10
N GLY A 227 -29.61 -2.39 -7.98
CA GLY A 227 -30.78 -2.59 -7.13
C GLY A 227 -31.53 -1.32 -6.76
N GLN A 228 -31.61 -0.34 -7.65
CA GLN A 228 -32.60 0.76 -7.62
C GLN A 228 -33.34 0.80 -8.95
#